data_AF-A0A8H5X444-F1
#
_entry.id   AF-A0A8H5X444-F1
#
_cell.length_a   1.000
_cell.length_b   1.000
_cell.length_c   1.000
_cell.angle_alpha   90.00
_cell.angle_beta   90.00
_cell.angle_gamma   90.00
#
_symmetry.space_group_name_H-M   'P 1'
#
loop_
_entity.id
_entity.type
_entity.pdbx_description
1 polymer ?
#
loop_
_entity_poly.entity_id
_entity_poly.type
_entity_poly.pdbx_seq_one_letter_code
_entity_poly.pdbx_strand_id
1 'polypeptide(L)'
;MSGDGPYGPVVNGTQIVFFEYLPNKPAAISFVVLFGIATLAHLVFLFILRAWFFIPFILGGICEIFGYFGRAQAHDTPDKAGPFILQNVLLLAGTPFLAATIYMSLRRVATALDSQHLSFISLRWLTKLYVLIDIACIVSQFIGAIIPASGEPDAITKGRTILIAGLIVQLCALSIFILTSLYLYIRIRQETGPFLDSSLVRWRRYFRTIEAVTVIMIIRSIVRAVEYLQGQGGFVISHEVFIYLFDALLMFLVMGLFLIVHPGRLVKNGTGMKWRGQTQIDETGEDIMHLLQYFQSFAKNIKQKQSEIGQTETFTSRNYQLVEYSEFETPISLSGISDKSDKNDGGDVGVGFEDVMEELSGAMNSDKIR
;
A
#
# COMPACT_ATOMS: atom_id res chain seq x y z
N MET A 1 -5.41 0.44 30.91
CA MET A 1 -4.45 -0.67 31.10
C MET A 1 -3.08 -0.18 30.64
N SER A 2 -2.22 0.20 31.57
CA SER A 2 -0.82 0.56 31.32
C SER A 2 0.05 -0.71 31.46
N GLY A 3 -0.20 -1.68 30.60
CA GLY A 3 0.59 -2.91 30.54
C GLY A 3 1.56 -2.80 29.38
N ASP A 4 2.85 -2.66 29.66
CA ASP A 4 3.89 -2.71 28.65
C ASP A 4 3.77 -4.04 27.87
N GLY A 5 3.83 -3.98 26.53
CA GLY A 5 3.54 -5.08 25.60
C GLY A 5 4.44 -6.33 25.77
N PRO A 6 4.32 -7.34 24.90
CA PRO A 6 3.67 -7.36 23.58
C PRO A 6 2.15 -7.66 23.62
N TYR A 7 1.45 -7.17 22.59
CA TYR A 7 0.00 -7.33 22.38
C TYR A 7 -0.30 -8.30 21.24
N GLY A 8 -1.31 -9.14 21.46
CA GLY A 8 -1.85 -10.06 20.46
C GLY A 8 -2.51 -11.29 21.08
N PRO A 9 -3.26 -12.07 20.29
CA PRO A 9 -4.01 -13.22 20.78
C PRO A 9 -3.09 -14.40 21.10
N VAL A 10 -3.50 -15.24 22.05
CA VAL A 10 -2.84 -16.50 22.34
C VAL A 10 -3.55 -17.61 21.57
N VAL A 11 -2.83 -18.25 20.64
CA VAL A 11 -3.34 -19.34 19.81
C VAL A 11 -2.43 -20.55 20.01
N ASN A 12 -2.99 -21.72 20.33
CA ASN A 12 -2.23 -22.94 20.61
C ASN A 12 -1.12 -22.76 21.67
N GLY A 13 -1.37 -21.95 22.71
CA GLY A 13 -0.41 -21.66 23.77
C GLY A 13 0.74 -20.73 23.37
N THR A 14 0.76 -20.22 22.14
CA THR A 14 1.75 -19.27 21.63
C THR A 14 1.11 -17.91 21.43
N GLN A 15 1.70 -16.84 22.00
CA GLN A 15 1.22 -15.48 21.77
C GLN A 15 1.65 -15.03 20.37
N ILE A 16 0.68 -14.74 19.50
CA ILE A 16 0.93 -14.15 18.20
C ILE A 16 1.10 -12.64 18.41
N VAL A 17 2.34 -12.18 18.46
CA VAL A 17 2.64 -10.76 18.69
C VAL A 17 2.26 -9.92 17.47
N PHE A 18 1.25 -9.07 17.61
CA PHE A 18 0.85 -8.07 16.64
C PHE A 18 1.60 -6.75 16.85
N PHE A 19 1.72 -6.31 18.10
CA PHE A 19 2.42 -5.08 18.44
C PHE A 19 3.31 -5.27 19.66
N GLU A 20 4.59 -4.91 19.54
CA GLU A 20 5.54 -4.95 20.67
C GLU A 20 5.22 -3.85 21.71
N TYR A 21 4.52 -2.80 21.29
CA TYR A 21 4.16 -1.62 22.08
C TYR A 21 2.74 -1.17 21.75
N LEU A 22 2.15 -0.32 22.59
CA LEU A 22 0.84 0.26 22.32
C LEU A 22 0.98 1.36 21.24
N PRO A 23 0.33 1.26 20.07
CA PRO A 23 0.49 2.25 18.99
C PRO A 23 0.06 3.66 19.41
N ASN A 24 0.78 4.69 19.02
CA ASN A 24 0.44 6.09 19.34
C ASN A 24 -0.68 6.61 18.43
N LYS A 25 -1.88 6.72 19.00
CA LYS A 25 -3.09 7.18 18.28
C LYS A 25 -2.97 8.61 17.73
N PRO A 26 -2.52 9.63 18.48
CA PRO A 26 -2.30 10.98 17.94
C PRO A 26 -1.35 11.03 16.74
N ALA A 27 -0.24 10.28 16.79
CA ALA A 27 0.72 10.21 15.69
C ALA A 27 0.10 9.55 14.46
N ALA A 28 -0.60 8.43 14.63
CA ALA A 28 -1.31 7.75 13.55
C ALA A 28 -2.33 8.67 12.86
N ILE A 29 -3.19 9.34 13.64
CA ILE A 29 -4.20 10.29 13.12
C ILE A 29 -3.54 11.46 12.37
N SER A 30 -2.40 11.96 12.87
CA SER A 30 -1.66 13.03 12.19
C SER A 30 -1.25 12.62 10.77
N PHE A 31 -0.75 11.40 10.59
CA PHE A 31 -0.40 10.88 9.26
C PHE A 31 -1.64 10.59 8.40
N VAL A 32 -2.76 10.12 8.97
CA VAL A 32 -4.03 10.00 8.24
C VAL A 32 -4.42 11.34 7.62
N VAL A 33 -4.35 12.44 8.38
CA VAL A 33 -4.67 13.79 7.89
C VAL A 33 -3.68 14.24 6.81
N LEU A 34 -2.38 14.05 7.03
CA LEU A 34 -1.34 14.43 6.07
C LEU A 34 -1.49 13.70 4.73
N PHE A 35 -1.68 12.38 4.76
CA PHE A 35 -1.94 11.58 3.56
C PHE A 35 -3.29 11.93 2.92
N GLY A 36 -4.30 12.26 3.71
CA GLY A 36 -5.59 12.76 3.21
C GLY A 36 -5.44 14.03 2.39
N ILE A 37 -4.74 15.04 2.93
CA ILE A 37 -4.47 16.30 2.23
C ILE A 37 -3.64 16.05 0.97
N ALA A 38 -2.58 15.25 1.06
CA ALA A 38 -1.72 14.96 -0.09
C ALA A 38 -2.49 14.22 -1.20
N THR A 39 -3.31 13.23 -0.85
CA THR A 39 -4.12 12.46 -1.80
C THR A 39 -5.16 13.35 -2.48
N LEU A 40 -5.85 14.19 -1.70
CA LEU A 40 -6.83 15.14 -2.24
C LEU A 40 -6.18 16.14 -3.20
N ALA A 41 -4.99 16.64 -2.88
CA ALA A 41 -4.26 17.56 -3.76
C ALA A 41 -3.89 16.89 -5.10
N HIS A 42 -3.46 15.62 -5.08
CA HIS A 42 -3.22 14.85 -6.30
C HIS A 42 -4.50 14.56 -7.07
N LEU A 43 -5.61 14.31 -6.38
CA LEU A 43 -6.92 14.09 -7.00
C LEU A 43 -7.38 15.35 -7.76
N VAL A 44 -7.22 16.53 -7.16
CA VAL A 44 -7.49 17.80 -7.84
C VAL A 44 -6.60 17.96 -9.09
N PHE A 45 -5.30 17.64 -8.99
CA PHE A 45 -4.40 17.69 -10.14
C PHE A 45 -4.70 16.65 -11.21
N LEU A 46 -5.23 15.48 -10.84
CA LEU A 46 -5.67 14.44 -11.75
C LEU A 46 -6.69 15.01 -12.75
N PHE A 47 -7.69 15.73 -12.24
CA PHE A 47 -8.72 16.36 -13.06
C PHE A 47 -8.21 17.59 -13.83
N ILE A 48 -7.51 18.53 -13.18
CA ILE A 48 -7.03 19.77 -13.81
C ILE A 48 -6.01 19.50 -14.94
N LEU A 49 -5.15 18.51 -14.74
CA LEU A 49 -4.10 18.15 -15.70
C LEU A 49 -4.50 16.98 -16.60
N ARG A 50 -5.71 16.40 -16.43
CA ARG A 50 -6.20 15.21 -17.13
C ARG A 50 -5.16 14.07 -17.10
N ALA A 51 -4.52 13.89 -15.95
CA ALA A 51 -3.34 13.05 -15.78
C ALA A 51 -3.70 11.62 -15.32
N TRP A 52 -4.63 10.95 -16.00
CA TRP A 52 -5.20 9.64 -15.60
C TRP A 52 -4.19 8.54 -15.20
N PHE A 53 -2.96 8.59 -15.72
CA PHE A 53 -1.89 7.68 -15.30
C PHE A 53 -1.47 7.82 -13.82
N PHE A 54 -1.94 8.85 -13.10
CA PHE A 54 -1.76 9.03 -11.66
C PHE A 54 -2.80 8.28 -10.82
N ILE A 55 -3.78 7.58 -11.42
CA ILE A 55 -4.76 6.78 -10.66
C ILE A 55 -4.09 5.81 -9.67
N PRO A 56 -3.05 5.03 -10.04
CA PRO A 56 -2.35 4.18 -9.09
C PRO A 56 -1.78 4.98 -7.91
N PHE A 57 -1.29 6.20 -8.15
CA PHE A 57 -0.78 7.07 -7.08
C PHE A 57 -1.86 7.44 -6.06
N ILE A 58 -3.08 7.72 -6.52
CA ILE A 58 -4.23 8.00 -5.65
C ILE A 58 -4.59 6.77 -4.83
N LEU A 59 -4.60 5.58 -5.44
CA LEU A 59 -4.83 4.32 -4.72
C LEU A 59 -3.76 4.07 -3.67
N GLY A 60 -2.49 4.34 -3.98
CA GLY A 60 -1.40 4.30 -3.01
C GLY A 60 -1.63 5.24 -1.83
N GLY A 61 -2.04 6.49 -2.10
CA GLY A 61 -2.40 7.45 -1.06
C GLY A 61 -3.58 6.98 -0.19
N ILE A 62 -4.61 6.39 -0.79
CA ILE A 62 -5.74 5.79 -0.07
C ILE A 62 -5.28 4.63 0.83
N CYS A 63 -4.39 3.77 0.34
CA CYS A 63 -3.79 2.70 1.14
C CYS A 63 -3.04 3.26 2.35
N GLU A 64 -2.26 4.33 2.20
CA GLU A 64 -1.56 4.98 3.34
C GLU A 64 -2.56 5.55 4.35
N ILE A 65 -3.61 6.24 3.91
CA ILE A 65 -4.68 6.79 4.78
C ILE A 65 -5.30 5.67 5.64
N PHE A 66 -5.77 4.60 4.99
CA PHE A 66 -6.46 3.53 5.70
C PHE A 66 -5.49 2.63 6.50
N GLY A 67 -4.23 2.52 6.08
CA GLY A 67 -3.19 1.83 6.84
C GLY A 67 -2.91 2.52 8.17
N TYR A 68 -2.70 3.84 8.18
CA TYR A 68 -2.54 4.61 9.41
C TYR A 68 -3.84 4.77 10.21
N PHE A 69 -5.00 4.69 9.56
CA PHE A 69 -6.28 4.58 10.27
C PHE A 69 -6.40 3.25 11.03
N GLY A 70 -6.03 2.13 10.41
CA GLY A 70 -5.93 0.84 11.10
C GLY A 70 -4.98 0.89 12.28
N ARG A 71 -3.84 1.58 12.13
CA ARG A 71 -2.91 1.84 13.24
C ARG A 71 -3.53 2.64 14.38
N ALA A 72 -4.33 3.67 14.07
CA ALA A 72 -5.02 4.47 15.07
C ALA A 72 -6.05 3.63 15.85
N GLN A 73 -6.76 2.73 15.18
CA GLN A 73 -7.68 1.77 15.83
C GLN A 73 -6.94 0.76 16.70
N ALA A 74 -5.74 0.34 16.29
CA ALA A 74 -4.93 -0.60 17.05
C ALA A 74 -4.52 -0.06 18.43
N HIS A 75 -4.58 1.25 18.68
CA HIS A 75 -4.41 1.80 20.03
C HIS A 75 -5.54 1.37 20.98
N ASP A 76 -6.78 1.34 20.49
CA ASP A 76 -7.95 1.02 21.33
C ASP A 76 -8.12 -0.51 21.48
N THR A 77 -7.74 -1.28 20.45
CA THR A 77 -7.85 -2.75 20.43
C THR A 77 -6.57 -3.40 19.86
N PRO A 78 -5.43 -3.37 20.58
CA PRO A 78 -4.14 -3.87 20.10
C PRO A 78 -4.04 -5.40 20.02
N ASP A 79 -4.95 -6.10 20.70
CA ASP A 79 -5.08 -7.55 20.74
C ASP A 79 -5.89 -8.13 19.57
N LYS A 80 -6.64 -7.29 18.84
CA LYS A 80 -7.47 -7.72 17.72
C LYS A 80 -6.67 -7.79 16.42
N ALA A 81 -6.89 -8.87 15.67
CA ALA A 81 -6.23 -9.08 14.37
C ALA A 81 -6.64 -8.05 13.31
N GLY A 82 -7.88 -7.55 13.36
CA GLY A 82 -8.43 -6.62 12.35
C GLY A 82 -7.57 -5.37 12.11
N PRO A 83 -7.34 -4.52 13.13
CA PRO A 83 -6.50 -3.33 12.99
C PRO A 83 -5.05 -3.63 12.55
N PHE A 84 -4.46 -4.72 13.05
CA PHE A 84 -3.12 -5.16 12.67
C PHE A 84 -3.04 -5.57 11.19
N ILE A 85 -3.99 -6.39 10.72
CA ILE A 85 -4.09 -6.82 9.32
C ILE A 85 -4.34 -5.60 8.43
N LEU A 86 -5.29 -4.75 8.79
CA LEU A 86 -5.63 -3.54 8.01
C LEU A 86 -4.41 -2.65 7.82
N GLN A 87 -3.68 -2.36 8.90
CA GLN A 87 -2.45 -1.58 8.84
C GLN A 87 -1.40 -2.25 7.93
N ASN A 88 -1.01 -3.50 8.23
CA ASN A 88 0.11 -4.14 7.53
C ASN A 88 -0.20 -4.38 6.06
N VAL A 89 -1.40 -4.85 5.73
CA VAL A 89 -1.76 -5.13 4.34
C VAL A 89 -1.76 -3.84 3.52
N LEU A 90 -2.37 -2.76 4.02
CA LEU A 90 -2.49 -1.54 3.25
C LEU A 90 -1.17 -0.78 3.13
N LEU A 91 -0.34 -0.72 4.19
CA LEU A 91 0.98 -0.10 4.09
C LEU A 91 1.93 -0.87 3.16
N LEU A 92 1.81 -2.20 3.08
CA LEU A 92 2.52 -3.01 2.09
C LEU A 92 1.96 -2.81 0.67
N ALA A 93 0.63 -2.73 0.53
CA ALA A 93 -0.03 -2.49 -0.76
C ALA A 93 0.28 -1.12 -1.36
N GLY A 94 0.38 -0.09 -0.53
CA GLY A 94 0.54 1.30 -0.97
C GLY A 94 1.83 1.54 -1.75
N THR A 95 2.92 0.87 -1.37
CA THR A 95 4.25 1.14 -1.94
C THR A 95 4.31 0.81 -3.45
N PRO A 96 3.83 -0.35 -3.91
CA PRO A 96 3.79 -0.68 -5.34
C PRO A 96 2.91 0.20 -6.19
N PHE A 97 1.81 0.71 -5.65
CA PHE A 97 0.96 1.68 -6.35
C PHE A 97 1.70 3.00 -6.62
N LEU A 98 2.45 3.48 -5.63
CA LEU A 98 3.34 4.63 -5.80
C LEU A 98 4.46 4.32 -6.80
N ALA A 99 5.06 3.13 -6.72
CA ALA A 99 6.11 2.66 -7.65
C ALA A 99 5.63 2.60 -9.11
N ALA A 100 4.45 2.04 -9.36
CA ALA A 100 3.85 1.94 -10.67
C ALA A 100 3.74 3.32 -11.35
N THR A 101 3.32 4.34 -10.59
CA THR A 101 3.24 5.71 -11.10
C THR A 101 4.61 6.29 -11.44
N ILE A 102 5.65 5.96 -10.68
CA ILE A 102 7.03 6.40 -10.96
C ILE A 102 7.52 5.81 -12.29
N TYR A 103 7.29 4.51 -12.51
CA TYR A 103 7.68 3.84 -13.75
C TYR A 103 6.96 4.45 -14.96
N MET A 104 5.64 4.68 -14.83
CA MET A 104 4.84 5.37 -15.85
C MET A 104 5.32 6.80 -16.10
N SER A 105 5.72 7.51 -15.04
CA SER A 105 6.24 8.88 -15.12
C SER A 105 7.55 8.91 -15.91
N LEU A 106 8.48 7.99 -15.66
CA LEU A 106 9.73 7.89 -16.43
C LEU A 106 9.45 7.65 -17.91
N ARG A 107 8.59 6.68 -18.23
CA ARG A 107 8.17 6.40 -19.62
C ARG A 107 7.60 7.67 -20.27
N ARG A 108 6.71 8.39 -19.59
CA ARG A 108 6.07 9.60 -20.12
C ARG A 108 7.05 10.75 -20.32
N VAL A 109 7.95 10.99 -19.37
CA VAL A 109 8.99 12.01 -19.51
C VAL A 109 9.88 11.68 -20.70
N ALA A 110 10.36 10.44 -20.83
CA ALA A 110 11.18 10.02 -21.96
C ALA A 110 10.44 10.11 -23.31
N THR A 111 9.14 9.86 -23.32
CA THR A 111 8.30 10.02 -24.52
C THR A 111 8.15 11.49 -24.90
N ALA A 112 7.92 12.36 -23.92
CA ALA A 112 7.75 13.79 -24.15
C ALA A 112 9.03 14.48 -24.67
N LEU A 113 10.19 13.86 -24.46
CA LEU A 113 11.49 14.33 -24.95
C LEU A 113 11.90 13.66 -26.29
N ASP A 114 11.03 12.85 -26.88
CA ASP A 114 11.31 12.00 -28.05
C ASP A 114 12.58 11.13 -27.90
N SER A 115 12.90 10.76 -26.66
CA SER A 115 14.16 10.10 -26.29
C SER A 115 13.99 8.60 -26.03
N GLN A 116 12.85 8.00 -26.42
CA GLN A 116 12.61 6.58 -26.21
C GLN A 116 13.63 5.70 -26.95
N HIS A 117 14.11 6.15 -28.10
CA HIS A 117 15.10 5.45 -28.92
C HIS A 117 16.49 5.36 -28.26
N LEU A 118 16.77 6.22 -27.27
CA LEU A 118 18.02 6.20 -26.50
C LEU A 118 18.02 5.12 -25.40
N SER A 119 16.86 4.55 -25.09
CA SER A 119 16.75 3.44 -24.16
C SER A 119 17.08 2.12 -24.86
N PHE A 120 17.99 1.33 -24.29
CA PHE A 120 18.33 -0.01 -24.82
C PHE A 120 17.11 -0.94 -24.92
N ILE A 121 16.17 -0.80 -23.99
CA ILE A 121 14.95 -1.59 -23.90
C ILE A 121 13.76 -0.64 -24.07
N SER A 122 12.71 -1.10 -24.76
CA SER A 122 11.46 -0.35 -24.85
C SER A 122 10.93 -0.04 -23.44
N LEU A 123 10.88 1.25 -23.09
CA LEU A 123 10.38 1.72 -21.79
C LEU A 123 8.94 1.27 -21.50
N ARG A 124 8.18 0.94 -22.56
CA ARG A 124 6.85 0.33 -22.47
C ARG A 124 6.90 -1.03 -21.80
N TRP A 125 7.71 -1.95 -22.34
CA TRP A 125 7.85 -3.30 -21.79
C TRP A 125 8.48 -3.29 -20.40
N LEU A 126 9.43 -2.39 -20.20
CA LEU A 126 10.10 -2.22 -18.91
C LEU A 126 9.10 -1.80 -17.80
N THR A 127 8.19 -0.87 -18.09
CA THR A 127 7.14 -0.45 -17.15
C THR A 127 6.22 -1.63 -16.78
N LYS A 128 5.76 -2.39 -17.79
CA LYS A 128 4.89 -3.55 -17.55
C LYS A 128 5.57 -4.64 -16.74
N LEU A 129 6.84 -4.91 -17.03
CA LEU A 129 7.65 -5.88 -16.30
C LEU A 129 7.79 -5.51 -14.83
N TYR A 130 8.13 -4.24 -14.52
CA TYR A 130 8.28 -3.82 -13.12
C TYR A 130 6.97 -3.86 -12.35
N VAL A 131 5.86 -3.44 -12.96
CA VAL A 131 4.54 -3.54 -12.33
C VAL A 131 4.18 -5.01 -12.04
N LEU A 132 4.46 -5.94 -12.96
CA LEU A 132 4.23 -7.36 -12.73
C LEU A 132 5.09 -7.92 -11.59
N ILE A 133 6.37 -7.54 -11.54
CA ILE A 133 7.28 -7.93 -10.45
C ILE A 133 6.73 -7.43 -9.12
N ASP A 134 6.32 -6.16 -9.04
CA ASP A 134 5.81 -5.58 -7.81
C ASP A 134 4.51 -6.27 -7.36
N ILE A 135 3.60 -6.62 -8.28
CA ILE A 135 2.40 -7.41 -7.96
C ILE A 135 2.77 -8.78 -7.38
N ALA A 136 3.72 -9.49 -7.99
CA ALA A 136 4.18 -10.78 -7.49
C ALA A 136 4.80 -10.65 -6.08
N CYS A 137 5.56 -9.58 -5.85
CA CYS A 137 6.15 -9.26 -4.55
C CYS A 137 5.07 -8.99 -3.49
N ILE A 138 4.06 -8.18 -3.81
CA ILE A 138 2.92 -7.93 -2.91
C ILE A 138 2.24 -9.23 -2.50
N VAL A 139 1.96 -10.11 -3.45
CA VAL A 139 1.29 -11.39 -3.17
C VAL A 139 2.13 -12.26 -2.26
N SER A 140 3.44 -12.35 -2.51
CA SER A 140 4.34 -13.07 -1.60
C SER A 140 4.36 -12.45 -0.20
N GLN A 141 4.35 -11.12 -0.08
CA GLN A 141 4.35 -10.42 1.20
C GLN A 141 3.06 -10.67 1.97
N PHE A 142 1.90 -10.66 1.32
CA PHE A 142 0.62 -10.97 1.96
C PHE A 142 0.50 -12.43 2.38
N ILE A 143 0.89 -13.35 1.51
CA ILE A 143 0.93 -14.77 1.86
C ILE A 143 1.84 -14.96 3.08
N GLY A 144 3.02 -14.37 3.05
CA GLY A 144 3.98 -14.45 4.14
C GLY A 144 3.54 -13.76 5.44
N ALA A 145 2.71 -12.72 5.37
CA ALA A 145 2.13 -12.04 6.53
C ALA A 145 0.95 -12.81 7.15
N ILE A 146 0.21 -13.60 6.36
CA ILE A 146 -1.00 -14.31 6.81
C ILE A 146 -0.70 -15.71 7.32
N ILE A 147 0.23 -16.46 6.70
CA ILE A 147 0.57 -17.84 7.10
C ILE A 147 0.89 -17.99 8.60
N PRO A 148 1.62 -17.05 9.26
CA PRO A 148 1.92 -17.15 10.69
C PRO A 148 0.71 -17.18 11.62
N ALA A 149 -0.50 -16.83 11.13
CA ALA A 149 -1.72 -16.76 11.94
C ALA A 149 -2.17 -18.11 12.53
N SER A 150 -1.68 -19.25 12.03
CA SER A 150 -1.99 -20.56 12.62
C SER A 150 -1.27 -20.83 13.95
N GLY A 151 -0.24 -20.05 14.28
CA GLY A 151 0.60 -20.25 15.47
C GLY A 151 1.58 -21.43 15.36
N GLU A 152 1.62 -22.15 14.23
CA GLU A 152 2.52 -23.28 14.03
C GLU A 152 3.96 -22.79 13.73
N PRO A 153 5.01 -23.28 14.44
CA PRO A 153 6.39 -22.79 14.25
C PRO A 153 6.92 -22.89 12.81
N ASP A 154 6.57 -23.98 12.12
CA ASP A 154 6.92 -24.21 10.72
C ASP A 154 6.23 -23.21 9.78
N ALA A 155 4.95 -22.91 10.04
CA ALA A 155 4.17 -21.94 9.28
C ALA A 155 4.74 -20.52 9.48
N ILE A 156 5.06 -20.13 10.72
CA ILE A 156 5.66 -18.83 11.04
C ILE A 156 6.96 -18.63 10.26
N THR A 157 7.85 -19.63 10.26
CA THR A 157 9.15 -19.57 9.59
C THR A 157 9.00 -19.51 8.06
N LYS A 158 8.11 -20.34 7.49
CA LYS A 158 7.81 -20.34 6.05
C LYS A 158 7.21 -19.00 5.62
N GLY A 159 6.23 -18.49 6.35
CA GLY A 159 5.57 -17.21 6.06
C GLY A 159 6.58 -16.06 6.05
N ARG A 160 7.41 -15.97 7.08
CA ARG A 160 8.47 -14.97 7.17
C ARG A 160 9.46 -15.04 6.01
N THR A 161 9.87 -16.24 5.60
CA THR A 161 10.80 -16.43 4.47
C THR A 161 10.19 -15.96 3.15
N ILE A 162 8.91 -16.29 2.89
CA ILE A 162 8.19 -15.87 1.68
C ILE A 162 8.05 -14.34 1.65
N LEU A 163 7.73 -13.73 2.80
CA LEU A 163 7.60 -12.27 2.91
C LEU A 163 8.93 -11.57 2.59
N ILE A 164 10.03 -12.02 3.23
CA ILE A 164 11.37 -11.43 3.01
C ILE A 164 11.80 -11.61 1.56
N ALA A 165 11.55 -12.76 0.94
CA ALA A 165 11.88 -12.99 -0.47
C ALA A 165 11.19 -11.94 -1.37
N GLY A 166 9.91 -11.65 -1.13
CA GLY A 166 9.18 -10.59 -1.82
C GLY A 166 9.82 -9.20 -1.66
N LEU A 167 10.19 -8.84 -0.44
CA LEU A 167 10.84 -7.54 -0.15
C LEU A 167 12.19 -7.41 -0.86
N ILE A 168 12.99 -8.48 -0.89
CA ILE A 168 14.31 -8.47 -1.55
C ILE A 168 14.16 -8.37 -3.07
N VAL A 169 13.24 -9.13 -3.68
CA VAL A 169 12.98 -9.04 -5.12
C VAL A 169 12.51 -7.62 -5.49
N GLN A 170 11.60 -7.04 -4.71
CA GLN A 170 11.12 -5.68 -4.92
C GLN A 170 12.25 -4.65 -4.79
N LEU A 171 13.11 -4.78 -3.78
CA LEU A 171 14.27 -3.90 -3.58
C LEU A 171 15.26 -4.00 -4.76
N CYS A 172 15.54 -5.21 -5.25
CA CYS A 172 16.38 -5.42 -6.43
C CYS A 172 15.75 -4.78 -7.68
N ALA A 173 14.44 -4.93 -7.88
CA ALA A 173 13.73 -4.33 -9.00
C ALA A 173 13.80 -2.80 -8.98
N LEU A 174 13.53 -2.18 -7.83
CA LEU A 174 13.67 -0.72 -7.64
C LEU A 174 15.11 -0.24 -7.86
N SER A 175 16.10 -1.02 -7.42
CA SER A 175 17.53 -0.71 -7.62
C SER A 175 17.93 -0.76 -9.09
N ILE A 176 17.46 -1.74 -9.85
CA ILE A 176 17.72 -1.81 -11.30
C ILE A 176 16.97 -0.67 -12.01
N PHE A 177 15.76 -0.32 -11.55
CA PHE A 177 15.00 0.78 -12.11
C PHE A 177 15.74 2.12 -11.99
N ILE A 178 16.29 2.46 -10.81
CA ILE A 178 17.03 3.72 -10.64
C ILE A 178 18.29 3.77 -11.52
N LEU A 179 19.01 2.65 -11.67
CA LEU A 179 20.17 2.58 -12.57
C LEU A 179 19.74 2.80 -14.03
N THR A 180 18.61 2.23 -14.43
CA THR A 180 18.05 2.43 -15.78
C THR A 180 17.62 3.89 -16.00
N SER A 181 16.98 4.50 -15.00
CA SER A 181 16.62 5.93 -15.03
C SER A 181 17.87 6.82 -15.18
N LEU A 182 18.91 6.55 -14.39
CA LEU A 182 20.16 7.31 -14.43
C LEU A 182 20.89 7.14 -15.76
N TYR A 183 20.93 5.92 -16.28
CA TYR A 183 21.48 5.63 -17.61
C TYR A 183 20.78 6.46 -18.69
N LEU A 184 19.44 6.45 -18.68
CA LEU A 184 18.64 7.23 -19.63
C LEU A 184 18.86 8.73 -19.46
N TYR A 185 18.93 9.23 -18.23
CA TYR A 185 19.24 10.64 -17.94
C TYR A 185 20.60 11.06 -18.51
N ILE A 186 21.65 10.26 -18.30
CA ILE A 186 23.00 10.53 -18.81
C ILE A 186 23.00 10.54 -20.34
N ARG A 187 22.35 9.56 -20.98
CA ARG A 187 22.25 9.49 -22.44
C ARG A 187 21.51 10.69 -23.04
N ILE A 188 20.36 11.07 -22.47
CA ILE A 188 19.63 12.26 -22.92
C ILE A 188 20.50 13.50 -22.78
N ARG A 189 21.20 13.65 -21.65
CA ARG A 189 22.09 14.80 -21.42
C ARG A 189 23.21 14.91 -22.47
N GLN A 190 23.77 13.77 -22.89
CA GLN A 190 24.87 13.72 -23.84
C GLN A 190 24.41 13.95 -25.29
N GLU A 191 23.33 13.30 -25.70
CA GLU A 191 22.91 13.28 -27.11
C GLU A 191 21.99 14.45 -27.46
N THR A 192 21.00 14.76 -26.61
CA THR A 192 19.93 15.73 -26.90
C THR A 192 19.87 16.90 -25.92
N GLY A 193 20.66 16.84 -24.84
CA GLY A 193 20.70 17.83 -23.77
C GLY A 193 20.90 19.27 -24.24
N PRO A 194 21.89 19.58 -25.10
CA PRO A 194 22.11 20.95 -25.60
C PRO A 194 20.91 21.52 -26.36
N PHE A 195 20.18 20.67 -27.11
CA PHE A 195 18.98 21.09 -27.83
C PHE A 195 17.80 21.28 -26.87
N LEU A 196 17.60 20.35 -25.92
CA LEU A 196 16.52 20.41 -24.93
C LEU A 196 16.71 21.54 -23.92
N ASP A 197 17.94 21.90 -23.57
CA ASP A 197 18.23 23.01 -22.65
C ASP A 197 17.95 24.38 -23.28
N SER A 198 17.90 24.48 -24.62
CA SER A 198 17.43 25.69 -25.31
C SER A 198 15.90 25.79 -25.38
N SER A 199 15.19 24.70 -25.07
CA SER A 199 13.74 24.70 -24.93
C SER A 199 13.31 25.20 -23.54
N LEU A 200 12.10 25.77 -23.42
CA LEU A 200 11.52 26.19 -22.12
C LEU A 200 11.22 24.99 -21.17
N VAL A 201 11.49 23.76 -21.61
CA VAL A 201 11.15 22.54 -20.88
C VAL A 201 12.24 22.18 -19.88
N ARG A 202 11.92 22.31 -18.58
CA ARG A 202 12.81 21.95 -17.46
C ARG A 202 12.91 20.43 -17.25
N TRP A 203 13.31 19.69 -18.28
CA TRP A 203 13.33 18.22 -18.32
C TRP A 203 14.18 17.59 -17.20
N ARG A 204 15.33 18.18 -16.87
CA ARG A 204 16.23 17.76 -15.79
C ARG A 204 15.56 17.73 -14.41
N ARG A 205 14.54 18.58 -14.19
CA ARG A 205 13.81 18.60 -12.92
C ARG A 205 12.94 17.35 -12.75
N TYR A 206 12.34 16.85 -13.83
CA TYR A 206 11.49 15.67 -13.79
C TYR A 206 12.32 14.39 -13.54
N PHE A 207 13.45 14.22 -14.23
CA PHE A 207 14.36 13.09 -13.97
C PHE A 207 14.89 13.09 -12.54
N ARG A 208 15.40 14.23 -12.05
CA ARG A 208 15.87 14.35 -10.67
C ARG A 208 14.77 14.08 -9.64
N THR A 209 13.52 14.43 -9.94
CA THR A 209 12.40 14.12 -9.05
C THR A 209 12.14 12.62 -9.02
N ILE A 210 12.08 11.97 -10.19
CA ILE A 210 11.91 10.51 -10.32
C ILE A 210 13.02 9.77 -9.57
N GLU A 211 14.28 10.16 -9.76
CA GLU A 211 15.42 9.56 -9.07
C GLU A 211 15.34 9.79 -7.55
N ALA A 212 15.02 11.02 -7.11
CA ALA A 212 14.88 11.33 -5.69
C ALA A 212 13.78 10.51 -5.01
N VAL A 213 12.59 10.39 -5.62
CA VAL A 213 11.51 9.57 -5.06
C VAL A 213 11.88 8.08 -5.05
N THR A 214 12.57 7.59 -6.07
CA THR A 214 13.03 6.19 -6.08
C THR A 214 14.06 5.92 -4.99
N VAL A 215 14.99 6.84 -4.73
CA VAL A 215 15.93 6.71 -3.59
C VAL A 215 15.18 6.63 -2.26
N ILE A 216 14.17 7.50 -2.06
CA ILE A 216 13.35 7.49 -0.85
C ILE A 216 12.62 6.14 -0.69
N MET A 217 12.08 5.58 -1.79
CA MET A 217 11.44 4.26 -1.76
C MET A 217 12.43 3.13 -1.48
N ILE A 218 13.65 3.19 -2.02
CA ILE A 218 14.71 2.22 -1.72
C ILE A 218 15.05 2.24 -0.22
N ILE A 219 15.20 3.42 0.38
CA ILE A 219 15.46 3.55 1.82
C ILE A 219 14.34 2.88 2.63
N ARG A 220 13.07 3.16 2.32
CA ARG A 220 11.91 2.48 2.92
C ARG A 220 12.02 0.96 2.77
N SER A 221 12.24 0.46 1.55
CA SER A 221 12.32 -0.97 1.27
C SER A 221 13.47 -1.66 2.02
N ILE A 222 14.61 -0.99 2.22
CA ILE A 222 15.72 -1.50 3.02
C ILE A 222 15.31 -1.60 4.50
N VAL A 223 14.74 -0.53 5.06
CA VAL A 223 14.31 -0.54 6.47
C VAL A 223 13.26 -1.61 6.72
N ARG A 224 12.30 -1.77 5.80
CA ARG A 224 11.31 -2.84 5.85
C ARG A 224 11.96 -4.21 5.77
N ALA A 225 12.89 -4.44 4.84
CA ALA A 225 13.62 -5.71 4.78
C ALA A 225 14.37 -6.00 6.10
N VAL A 226 15.04 -5.01 6.69
CA VAL A 226 15.74 -5.14 7.97
C VAL A 226 14.78 -5.46 9.11
N GLU A 227 13.62 -4.79 9.18
CA GLU A 227 12.58 -5.05 10.18
C GLU A 227 12.14 -6.52 10.16
N TYR A 228 11.81 -7.06 8.99
CA TYR A 228 11.40 -8.45 8.85
C TYR A 228 12.57 -9.45 9.01
N LEU A 229 13.80 -9.06 8.68
CA LEU A 229 15.01 -9.86 8.94
C LEU A 229 15.37 -9.91 10.43
N GLN A 230 15.07 -8.88 11.21
CA GLN A 230 15.22 -8.91 12.67
C GLN A 230 14.12 -9.76 13.30
N GLY A 231 12.87 -9.59 12.87
CA GLY A 231 11.73 -10.34 13.39
C GLY A 231 11.25 -9.82 14.75
N GLN A 232 10.52 -10.66 15.49
CA GLN A 232 9.97 -10.31 16.80
C GLN A 232 11.09 -9.98 17.80
N GLY A 233 10.89 -8.93 18.61
CA GLY A 233 11.91 -8.38 19.50
C GLY A 233 13.06 -7.63 18.80
N GLY A 234 12.98 -7.44 17.48
CA GLY A 234 13.95 -6.66 16.71
C GLY A 234 13.94 -5.17 17.06
N PHE A 235 15.11 -4.53 17.08
CA PHE A 235 15.23 -3.12 17.44
C PHE A 235 14.31 -2.19 16.62
N VAL A 236 14.12 -2.47 15.33
CA VAL A 236 13.26 -1.66 14.45
C VAL A 236 11.77 -1.83 14.77
N ILE A 237 11.30 -3.08 14.97
CA ILE A 237 9.88 -3.35 15.23
C ILE A 237 9.47 -2.97 16.65
N SER A 238 10.40 -2.96 17.61
CA SER A 238 10.14 -2.60 19.00
C SER A 238 10.08 -1.09 19.25
N HIS A 239 10.56 -0.25 18.33
CA HIS A 239 10.54 1.20 18.48
C HIS A 239 9.61 1.86 17.46
N GLU A 240 8.50 2.41 17.97
CA GLU A 240 7.47 3.06 17.16
C GLU A 240 7.99 4.19 16.24
N VAL A 241 9.06 4.87 16.64
CA VAL A 241 9.60 5.99 15.86
C VAL A 241 10.00 5.54 14.44
N PHE A 242 10.46 4.30 14.25
CA PHE A 242 10.92 3.84 12.94
C PHE A 242 9.81 3.76 11.90
N ILE A 243 8.60 3.31 12.27
CA ILE A 243 7.49 3.26 11.32
C ILE A 243 7.09 4.68 10.90
N TYR A 244 7.02 5.65 11.81
CA TYR A 244 6.67 7.01 11.40
C TYR A 244 7.78 7.70 10.59
N LEU A 245 9.04 7.48 10.93
CA LEU A 245 10.18 8.14 10.28
C LEU A 245 10.54 7.52 8.92
N PHE A 246 10.60 6.19 8.84
CA PHE A 246 11.09 5.46 7.66
C PHE A 246 9.98 4.86 6.79
N ASP A 247 8.72 4.89 7.26
CA ASP A 247 7.56 4.51 6.45
C ASP A 247 6.73 5.76 6.11
N ALA A 248 6.09 6.35 7.12
CA ALA A 248 5.09 7.40 6.94
C ALA A 248 5.69 8.67 6.33
N LEU A 249 6.75 9.21 6.93
CA LEU A 249 7.39 10.44 6.45
C LEU A 249 7.97 10.26 5.05
N LEU A 250 8.61 9.11 4.77
CA LEU A 250 9.19 8.86 3.46
C LEU A 250 8.13 8.82 2.36
N MET A 251 6.99 8.15 2.58
CA MET A 251 5.91 8.13 1.57
C MET A 251 5.23 9.48 1.45
N PHE A 252 5.05 10.20 2.54
CA PHE A 252 4.55 11.57 2.50
C PHE A 252 5.47 12.49 1.67
N LEU A 253 6.80 12.35 1.81
CA LEU A 253 7.77 13.08 0.99
C LEU A 253 7.69 12.71 -0.49
N VAL A 254 7.48 11.43 -0.82
CA VAL A 254 7.26 10.98 -2.21
C VAL A 254 6.03 11.69 -2.80
N MET A 255 4.92 11.73 -2.06
CA MET A 255 3.73 12.47 -2.47
C MET A 255 4.00 13.97 -2.61
N GLY A 256 4.67 14.59 -1.64
CA GLY A 256 5.01 16.01 -1.69
C GLY A 256 5.87 16.37 -2.91
N LEU A 257 6.87 15.55 -3.24
CA LEU A 257 7.74 15.78 -4.40
C LEU A 257 6.98 15.72 -5.73
N PHE A 258 6.08 14.76 -5.89
CA PHE A 258 5.23 14.68 -7.09
C PHE A 258 4.16 15.78 -7.16
N LEU A 259 3.74 16.33 -6.02
CA LEU A 259 2.86 17.49 -6.01
C LEU A 259 3.58 18.74 -6.55
N ILE A 260 4.84 18.95 -6.16
CA ILE A 260 5.65 20.09 -6.61
C ILE A 260 6.00 19.92 -8.09
N VAL A 261 6.49 18.74 -8.49
CA VAL A 261 6.95 18.43 -9.84
C VAL A 261 6.03 17.38 -10.46
N HIS A 262 4.79 17.79 -10.75
CA HIS A 262 3.79 16.90 -11.32
C HIS A 262 4.11 16.59 -12.80
N PRO A 263 4.40 15.33 -13.18
CA PRO A 263 4.75 14.95 -14.57
C PRO A 263 3.64 15.27 -15.57
N GLY A 264 2.37 15.32 -15.14
CA GLY A 264 1.25 15.77 -15.96
C GLY A 264 1.39 17.20 -16.53
N ARG A 265 2.14 18.09 -15.85
CA ARG A 265 2.41 19.45 -16.36
C ARG A 265 3.32 19.44 -17.59
N LEU A 266 4.26 18.49 -17.66
CA LEU A 266 5.13 18.31 -18.83
C LEU A 266 4.32 17.93 -20.07
N VAL A 267 3.38 16.99 -19.90
CA VAL A 267 2.54 16.48 -20.98
C VAL A 267 1.59 17.55 -21.52
N LYS A 268 1.02 18.39 -20.64
CA LYS A 268 0.13 19.50 -21.04
C LYS A 268 0.86 20.67 -21.72
N ASN A 269 2.16 20.83 -21.49
CA ASN A 269 2.95 21.89 -22.14
C ASN A 269 3.56 21.44 -23.47
N GLY A 270 3.74 20.13 -23.69
CA GLY A 270 4.20 19.57 -24.97
C GLY A 270 3.10 19.41 -26.04
N THR A 271 1.84 19.68 -25.70
CA THR A 271 0.65 19.40 -26.53
C THR A 271 0.37 20.44 -27.63
N GLY A 272 1.25 21.43 -27.82
CA GLY A 272 1.26 22.28 -29.02
C GLY A 272 1.74 21.54 -30.29
N MET A 273 2.41 20.39 -30.14
CA MET A 273 2.71 19.46 -31.23
C MET A 273 1.71 18.32 -31.19
N LYS A 274 1.04 18.03 -32.32
CA LYS A 274 0.15 16.86 -32.49
C LYS A 274 0.96 15.58 -32.22
N TRP A 275 0.89 15.08 -30.99
CA TRP A 275 1.47 13.80 -30.61
C TRP A 275 0.39 12.72 -30.54
N ARG A 276 0.86 11.49 -30.76
CA ARG A 276 0.25 10.15 -30.68
C ARG A 276 -0.37 9.84 -29.30
N GLY A 277 -1.16 10.75 -28.74
CA GLY A 277 -1.68 10.71 -27.37
C GLY A 277 -2.84 9.73 -27.17
N GLN A 278 -3.56 9.36 -28.23
CA GLN A 278 -4.73 8.51 -28.15
C GLN A 278 -4.36 7.05 -27.82
N THR A 279 -3.38 6.49 -28.53
CA THR A 279 -2.88 5.12 -28.30
C THR A 279 -2.29 4.92 -26.90
N GLN A 280 -1.73 5.98 -26.29
CA GLN A 280 -1.12 5.88 -24.97
C GLN A 280 -2.13 6.05 -23.82
N ILE A 281 -3.22 6.80 -24.02
CA ILE A 281 -4.32 6.89 -23.05
C ILE A 281 -5.06 5.55 -22.98
N ASP A 282 -5.33 4.93 -24.14
CA ASP A 282 -5.99 3.63 -24.23
C ASP A 282 -5.17 2.53 -23.54
N GLU A 283 -3.86 2.46 -23.81
CA GLU A 283 -2.95 1.51 -23.14
C GLU A 283 -2.80 1.76 -21.63
N THR A 284 -2.82 3.02 -21.19
CA THR A 284 -2.77 3.32 -19.74
C THR A 284 -4.06 2.86 -19.08
N GLY A 285 -5.20 3.01 -19.76
CA GLY A 285 -6.48 2.47 -19.31
C GLY A 285 -6.44 0.95 -19.16
N GLU A 286 -5.83 0.24 -20.09
CA GLU A 286 -5.61 -1.21 -19.98
C GLU A 286 -4.72 -1.57 -18.78
N ASP A 287 -3.57 -0.92 -18.64
CA ASP A 287 -2.63 -1.18 -17.53
C ASP A 287 -3.30 -0.90 -16.16
N ILE A 288 -4.12 0.16 -16.06
CA ILE A 288 -4.92 0.48 -14.87
C ILE A 288 -6.02 -0.57 -14.65
N MET A 289 -6.74 -0.97 -15.70
CA MET A 289 -7.82 -1.95 -15.59
C MET A 289 -7.30 -3.31 -15.12
N HIS A 290 -6.14 -3.76 -15.63
CA HIS A 290 -5.48 -4.97 -15.17
C HIS A 290 -5.07 -4.90 -13.70
N LEU A 291 -4.51 -3.76 -13.27
CA LEU A 291 -4.20 -3.50 -11.87
C LEU A 291 -5.47 -3.56 -11.01
N LEU A 292 -6.51 -2.80 -11.38
CA LEU A 292 -7.77 -2.74 -10.65
C LEU A 292 -8.45 -4.11 -10.53
N GLN A 293 -8.56 -4.88 -11.63
CA GLN A 293 -9.13 -6.23 -11.60
C GLN A 293 -8.37 -7.17 -10.68
N TYR A 294 -7.04 -7.08 -10.68
CA TYR A 294 -6.21 -7.87 -9.80
C TYR A 294 -6.47 -7.50 -8.33
N PHE A 295 -6.48 -6.21 -8.02
CA PHE A 295 -6.74 -5.73 -6.66
C PHE A 295 -8.18 -5.99 -6.19
N GLN A 296 -9.18 -5.92 -7.05
CA GLN A 296 -10.56 -6.30 -6.74
C GLN A 296 -10.67 -7.80 -6.43
N SER A 297 -10.07 -8.64 -7.29
CA SER A 297 -10.02 -10.09 -7.06
C SER A 297 -9.30 -10.41 -5.75
N PHE A 298 -8.24 -9.66 -5.45
CA PHE A 298 -7.48 -9.78 -4.22
C PHE A 298 -8.26 -9.32 -2.99
N ALA A 299 -8.93 -8.17 -3.01
CA ALA A 299 -9.79 -7.68 -1.93
C ALA A 299 -10.91 -8.67 -1.60
N LYS A 300 -11.51 -9.27 -2.64
CA LYS A 300 -12.51 -10.33 -2.49
C LYS A 300 -11.94 -11.57 -1.81
N ASN A 301 -10.71 -11.98 -2.16
CA ASN A 301 -10.02 -13.09 -1.52
C ASN A 301 -9.67 -12.79 -0.05
N ILE A 302 -9.30 -11.54 0.28
CA ILE A 302 -9.11 -11.13 1.69
C ILE A 302 -10.43 -11.24 2.45
N LYS A 303 -11.54 -10.70 1.91
CA LYS A 303 -12.85 -10.72 2.58
C LYS A 303 -13.31 -12.15 2.85
N GLN A 304 -13.07 -13.06 1.90
CA GLN A 304 -13.33 -14.48 2.07
C GLN A 304 -12.47 -15.09 3.19
N LYS A 305 -11.16 -14.80 3.21
CA LYS A 305 -10.25 -15.31 4.24
C LYS A 305 -10.50 -14.69 5.62
N GLN A 306 -10.94 -13.43 5.67
CA GLN A 306 -11.33 -12.74 6.90
C GLN A 306 -12.67 -13.27 7.43
N SER A 307 -13.60 -13.64 6.55
CA SER A 307 -14.82 -14.38 6.91
C SER A 307 -14.49 -15.78 7.45
N GLU A 308 -13.52 -16.48 6.87
CA GLU A 308 -13.05 -17.78 7.36
C GLU A 308 -12.39 -17.63 8.76
N ILE A 309 -11.52 -16.64 8.95
CA ILE A 309 -10.86 -16.37 10.24
C ILE A 309 -11.88 -15.92 11.31
N GLY A 310 -12.83 -15.03 10.96
CA GLY A 310 -13.91 -14.61 11.87
C GLY A 310 -14.85 -15.75 12.23
N GLN A 311 -15.15 -16.67 11.29
CA GLN A 311 -15.86 -17.92 11.61
C GLN A 311 -15.03 -18.83 12.51
N THR A 312 -13.70 -18.85 12.35
CA THR A 312 -12.81 -19.64 13.20
C THR A 312 -12.77 -19.08 14.63
N GLU A 313 -12.75 -17.76 14.83
CA GLU A 313 -12.89 -17.12 16.16
C GLU A 313 -14.27 -17.40 16.78
N THR A 314 -15.33 -17.39 15.97
CA THR A 314 -16.71 -17.69 16.44
C THR A 314 -16.86 -19.18 16.79
N PHE A 315 -16.24 -20.07 16.02
CA PHE A 315 -16.26 -21.51 16.22
C PHE A 315 -15.38 -21.94 17.41
N THR A 316 -14.24 -21.27 17.60
CA THR A 316 -13.36 -21.45 18.75
C THR A 316 -14.07 -20.95 20.02
N SER A 317 -14.70 -19.78 20.00
CA SER A 317 -15.50 -19.26 21.11
C SER A 317 -16.71 -20.14 21.45
N ARG A 318 -17.38 -20.74 20.44
CA ARG A 318 -18.45 -21.72 20.65
C ARG A 318 -17.95 -23.03 21.26
N ASN A 319 -16.79 -23.54 20.85
CA ASN A 319 -16.24 -24.78 21.40
C ASN A 319 -15.70 -24.60 22.81
N TYR A 320 -15.21 -23.41 23.20
CA TYR A 320 -14.91 -23.12 24.60
C TYR A 320 -16.18 -23.04 25.46
N GLN A 321 -17.28 -22.46 24.95
CA GLN A 321 -18.58 -22.52 25.64
C GLN A 321 -19.19 -23.93 25.71
N LEU A 322 -18.83 -24.85 24.82
CA LEU A 322 -19.35 -26.23 24.84
C LEU A 322 -18.50 -27.19 25.68
N VAL A 323 -17.25 -26.85 26.00
CA VAL A 323 -16.39 -27.64 26.90
C VAL A 323 -16.59 -27.26 28.37
N GLU A 324 -17.14 -26.07 28.67
CA GLU A 324 -17.44 -25.64 30.04
C GLU A 324 -18.81 -26.15 30.57
N TYR A 325 -19.52 -27.00 29.81
CA TYR A 325 -20.83 -27.56 30.19
C TYR A 325 -20.85 -29.10 30.35
N SER A 326 -19.71 -29.80 30.43
CA SER A 326 -19.70 -31.26 30.64
C SER A 326 -19.18 -31.74 32.00
N GLU A 327 -18.92 -30.86 32.97
CA GLU A 327 -18.57 -31.26 34.34
C GLU A 327 -19.36 -30.45 35.37
N PHE A 328 -20.53 -30.94 35.77
CA PHE A 328 -21.01 -31.09 37.17
C PHE A 328 -22.51 -31.43 37.16
N GLU A 329 -22.87 -32.70 37.31
CA GLU A 329 -24.20 -33.08 37.80
C GLU A 329 -24.18 -33.04 39.33
N THR A 330 -24.87 -32.07 39.94
CA THR A 330 -25.73 -32.28 41.12
C THR A 330 -26.77 -31.15 41.19
N PRO A 331 -28.04 -31.42 41.54
CA PRO A 331 -29.09 -30.42 41.42
C PRO A 331 -29.32 -29.71 42.77
N ILE A 332 -29.65 -28.41 42.73
CA ILE A 332 -30.87 -27.81 43.33
C ILE A 332 -30.71 -26.29 43.60
N SER A 333 -31.74 -25.56 43.14
CA SER A 333 -32.24 -24.21 43.46
C SER A 333 -31.46 -22.97 43.03
N LEU A 334 -31.99 -22.31 42.00
CA LEU A 334 -31.93 -20.86 41.83
C LEU A 334 -33.34 -20.28 41.98
N SER A 335 -33.55 -19.46 43.01
CA SER A 335 -34.68 -18.56 43.12
C SER A 335 -34.19 -17.11 43.00
N GLY A 336 -34.68 -16.42 41.97
CA GLY A 336 -34.83 -14.96 41.94
C GLY A 336 -33.58 -14.15 41.58
N ILE A 337 -33.64 -13.38 40.49
CA ILE A 337 -33.89 -11.93 40.53
C ILE A 337 -33.74 -11.35 39.11
N SER A 338 -34.69 -10.48 38.79
CA SER A 338 -34.85 -9.65 37.60
C SER A 338 -34.03 -8.36 37.70
N ASP A 339 -33.39 -7.90 36.61
CA ASP A 339 -33.41 -6.50 36.10
C ASP A 339 -32.62 -6.42 34.78
N LYS A 340 -33.24 -6.08 33.64
CA LYS A 340 -33.54 -4.74 33.05
C LYS A 340 -32.38 -4.03 32.33
N SER A 341 -32.72 -3.58 31.12
CA SER A 341 -32.16 -2.46 30.33
C SER A 341 -30.76 -2.69 29.73
N ASP A 342 -30.41 -2.22 28.53
CA ASP A 342 -31.11 -1.37 27.58
C ASP A 342 -30.51 -1.53 26.18
N LYS A 343 -31.27 -1.11 25.16
CA LYS A 343 -30.87 -1.03 23.76
C LYS A 343 -29.80 0.05 23.54
N ASN A 344 -28.90 -0.15 22.56
CA ASN A 344 -28.72 0.82 21.48
C ASN A 344 -27.80 0.32 20.34
N ASP A 345 -28.40 0.24 19.16
CA ASP A 345 -27.98 0.82 17.88
C ASP A 345 -26.52 0.64 17.42
N GLY A 346 -26.32 -0.45 16.67
CA GLY A 346 -25.23 -0.58 15.71
C GLY A 346 -25.49 0.26 14.47
N GLY A 347 -24.97 1.49 14.45
CA GLY A 347 -24.79 2.27 13.24
C GLY A 347 -23.50 1.84 12.55
N ASP A 348 -23.63 0.95 11.56
CA ASP A 348 -22.55 0.55 10.67
C ASP A 348 -22.34 1.67 9.63
N VAL A 349 -21.27 2.46 9.80
CA VAL A 349 -20.80 3.42 8.79
C VAL A 349 -19.46 2.92 8.27
N GLY A 350 -19.50 1.77 7.60
CA GLY A 350 -18.40 1.28 6.79
C GLY A 350 -18.52 1.82 5.37
N VAL A 351 -17.97 3.01 5.09
CA VAL A 351 -17.67 3.40 3.71
C VAL A 351 -16.49 2.52 3.28
N GLY A 352 -16.82 1.43 2.59
CA GLY A 352 -15.88 0.41 2.20
C GLY A 352 -15.03 0.87 1.04
N PHE A 353 -13.78 0.45 1.02
CA PHE A 353 -12.88 0.58 -0.14
C PHE A 353 -13.53 0.10 -1.47
N GLU A 354 -14.53 -0.81 -1.40
CA GLU A 354 -15.34 -1.25 -2.53
C GLU A 354 -16.18 -0.11 -3.13
N ASP A 355 -16.81 0.75 -2.32
CA ASP A 355 -17.63 1.88 -2.82
C ASP A 355 -16.76 2.89 -3.58
N VAL A 356 -15.57 3.19 -3.06
CA VAL A 356 -14.62 4.10 -3.69
C VAL A 356 -14.04 3.52 -4.99
N MET A 357 -13.78 2.21 -5.03
CA MET A 357 -13.28 1.53 -6.22
C MET A 357 -14.36 1.36 -7.30
N GLU A 358 -15.61 1.17 -6.90
CA GLU A 358 -16.77 1.11 -7.80
C GLU A 358 -17.10 2.49 -8.37
N GLU A 359 -17.03 3.55 -7.55
CA GLU A 359 -17.23 4.95 -7.98
C GLU A 359 -16.11 5.43 -8.94
N LEU A 360 -14.85 5.07 -8.68
CA LEU A 360 -13.72 5.37 -9.57
C LEU A 360 -13.76 4.55 -10.87
N SER A 361 -14.17 3.28 -10.80
CA SER A 361 -14.38 2.43 -11.98
C SER A 361 -15.53 2.95 -12.85
N GLY A 362 -16.64 3.39 -12.22
CA GLY A 362 -17.78 4.00 -12.89
C GLY A 362 -17.43 5.32 -13.57
N ALA A 363 -16.65 6.18 -12.92
CA ALA A 363 -16.17 7.44 -13.50
C ALA A 363 -15.25 7.22 -14.72
N MET A 364 -14.46 6.14 -14.75
CA MET A 364 -13.60 5.80 -15.89
C MET A 364 -14.37 5.21 -17.08
N ASN A 365 -15.53 4.59 -16.86
CA ASN A 365 -16.34 3.99 -17.92
C ASN A 365 -17.34 4.99 -18.54
N SER A 366 -17.66 6.07 -17.83
CA SER A 366 -18.59 7.12 -18.27
C SER A 366 -18.06 8.02 -19.40
N ASP A 367 -16.76 8.00 -19.70
CA ASP A 367 -16.14 8.88 -20.72
C ASP A 367 -16.16 8.29 -22.15
N LYS A 368 -16.90 7.21 -22.38
CA LYS A 368 -17.14 6.63 -23.73
C LYS A 368 -18.42 7.08 -24.42
N ILE A 369 -19.19 8.00 -23.83
CA ILE A 369 -20.40 8.55 -24.46
C ILE A 369 -20.45 10.08 -24.28
N ARG A 370 -19.62 10.82 -25.01
CA ARG A 370 -20.05 11.99 -25.82
C ARG A 370 -18.95 12.55 -26.71
#